data_AF-A0A7C0YU40-F1
#
_entry.id   AF-A0A7C0YU40-F1
#
_cell.length_a   1.000
_cell.length_b   1.000
_cell.length_c   1.000
_cell.angle_alpha   90.00
_cell.angle_beta   90.00
_cell.angle_gamma   90.00
#
_symmetry.space_group_name_H-M   'P 1'
#
loop_
_entity.id
_entity.type
_entity.pdbx_description
1 polymer ?
#
loop_
_entity_poly.entity_id
_entity_poly.type
_entity_poly.pdbx_seq_one_letter_code
_entity_poly.pdbx_strand_id
1 'polypeptide(L)'
;MVKRFCILLLVLAVGLGFVCGCNGGGDDDDSDDDSGDDDHSEPGGPDVTILSPEDGVTIVHGSEVAFVGEAIDEEDGSLDGDSLVWESSIDGVIGTGRQFVRSDLSPGQHEITLTATDSDGKRGWATVNILLNQAPTCSIVSPGPDERFLLDEDVVFEAEATDPEDGEIADENIKWYSDVDGELGTGSTLTRNDLSEGDHIITLEVTDSKGAKCFAGVRIVVMEGKEWTIMVYLDGDNNLDDAGVEDMEEMETVGSNDYFDIVVLFDRWHGPARLWHVMNGYSEEIENLGEVNMGDPQTLISFATSAIEQYPAKRYALILWDHGSGWSDKDEPKPVKGICWDDSHGGWEGDYLTNDELNYALDQIKASTNVQLDIIGFDACLMQCIEVAHYIADSGRYVVASEETEPLDGWAYERFLAELDAQPDMDPLELAAAIVDGYY
;
A
#
# COMPACT_ATOMS: atom_id res chain seq x y z
N MET A 1 0.66 2.43 51.14
CA MET A 1 1.90 3.20 50.94
C MET A 1 2.23 3.08 49.46
N VAL A 2 1.78 4.06 48.69
CA VAL A 2 1.78 4.03 47.21
C VAL A 2 3.20 4.24 46.72
N LYS A 3 3.74 3.28 45.97
CA LYS A 3 4.92 3.51 45.12
C LYS A 3 4.44 3.51 43.68
N ARG A 4 4.26 4.73 43.15
CA ARG A 4 4.28 5.02 41.72
C ARG A 4 5.68 4.67 41.20
N PHE A 5 5.77 3.91 40.14
CA PHE A 5 6.96 3.90 39.28
C PHE A 5 6.55 4.42 37.91
N CYS A 6 7.08 5.58 37.55
CA CYS A 6 7.01 6.19 36.23
C CYS A 6 8.41 6.13 35.61
N ILE A 7 8.44 5.68 34.35
CA ILE A 7 9.29 6.13 33.23
C ILE A 7 10.77 5.71 33.21
N LEU A 8 11.17 5.01 32.14
CA LEU A 8 12.20 5.50 31.21
C LEU A 8 12.12 4.80 29.84
N LEU A 9 11.48 5.46 28.86
CA LEU A 9 11.64 5.18 27.43
C LEU A 9 12.85 5.97 26.92
N LEU A 10 13.82 5.30 26.29
CA LEU A 10 15.03 5.91 25.77
C LEU A 10 14.88 6.13 24.26
N VAL A 11 14.51 7.34 23.85
CA VAL A 11 14.58 7.79 22.45
C VAL A 11 15.97 8.36 22.20
N LEU A 12 16.69 7.82 21.21
CA LEU A 12 17.96 8.36 20.74
C LEU A 12 17.98 8.30 19.20
N ALA A 13 17.58 9.40 18.58
CA ALA A 13 17.94 9.76 17.22
C ALA A 13 18.69 11.10 17.27
N VAL A 14 19.81 11.19 16.54
CA VAL A 14 20.30 12.34 15.76
C VAL A 14 21.80 12.13 15.50
N GLY A 15 22.19 12.18 14.22
CA GLY A 15 23.59 12.21 13.80
C GLY A 15 23.78 12.18 12.29
N LEU A 16 23.08 13.05 11.55
CA LEU A 16 23.36 13.31 10.14
C LEU A 16 24.62 14.18 9.97
N GLY A 17 25.34 13.90 8.91
CA GLY A 17 26.70 14.34 8.66
C GLY A 17 26.83 15.79 8.21
N PHE A 18 28.03 16.32 8.43
CA PHE A 18 28.54 17.51 7.75
C PHE A 18 29.96 17.19 7.28
N VAL A 19 30.13 17.09 5.97
CA VAL A 19 31.45 17.15 5.32
C VAL A 19 31.48 18.40 4.46
N CYS A 20 32.43 19.26 4.80
CA CYS A 20 32.75 20.50 4.12
C CYS A 20 33.53 20.16 2.82
N GLY A 21 32.99 20.55 1.66
CA GLY A 21 33.61 20.43 0.35
C GLY A 21 33.93 21.81 -0.22
N CYS A 22 35.12 21.93 -0.79
CA CYS A 22 35.82 23.18 -1.10
C CYS A 22 35.22 23.99 -2.26
N ASN A 23 35.36 25.31 -2.14
CA ASN A 23 35.17 26.31 -3.19
C ASN A 23 36.39 26.34 -4.13
N GLY A 24 36.17 26.41 -5.44
CA GLY A 24 37.26 26.57 -6.40
C GLY A 24 36.85 26.65 -7.87
N GLY A 25 36.62 27.89 -8.35
CA GLY A 25 37.15 28.40 -9.62
C GLY A 25 36.34 28.18 -10.90
N GLY A 26 36.26 29.25 -11.71
CA GLY A 26 35.96 29.17 -13.13
C GLY A 26 35.00 30.25 -13.60
N ASP A 27 35.53 31.44 -13.88
CA ASP A 27 34.96 32.39 -14.85
C ASP A 27 34.83 31.68 -16.21
N ASP A 28 33.81 32.01 -17.01
CA ASP A 28 34.00 32.37 -18.43
C ASP A 28 32.70 32.94 -19.02
N ASP A 29 32.92 34.06 -19.72
CA ASP A 29 32.00 34.90 -20.48
C ASP A 29 31.57 34.25 -21.81
N ASP A 30 30.57 34.89 -22.45
CA ASP A 30 30.27 34.90 -23.89
C ASP A 30 29.61 33.62 -24.46
N SER A 31 28.61 33.65 -25.34
CA SER A 31 27.98 34.71 -26.13
C SER A 31 26.66 34.16 -26.71
N ASP A 32 25.75 35.08 -27.04
CA ASP A 32 24.52 34.83 -27.80
C ASP A 32 24.74 33.93 -29.03
N ASP A 33 23.89 32.91 -29.21
CA ASP A 33 23.86 32.08 -30.41
C ASP A 33 22.65 32.44 -31.29
N ASP A 34 22.98 32.76 -32.53
CA ASP A 34 22.14 33.28 -33.60
C ASP A 34 21.48 32.09 -34.32
N SER A 35 20.16 32.09 -34.41
CA SER A 35 19.40 31.07 -35.14
C SER A 35 19.58 31.25 -36.65
N GLY A 36 20.33 30.35 -37.30
CA GLY A 36 20.34 30.24 -38.76
C GLY A 36 21.17 29.06 -39.27
N ASP A 37 20.53 28.16 -40.03
CA ASP A 37 21.09 27.05 -40.81
C ASP A 37 22.62 27.09 -41.03
N ASP A 38 23.36 26.27 -40.30
CA ASP A 38 24.80 26.05 -40.48
C ASP A 38 25.05 25.13 -41.69
N ASP A 39 24.87 25.67 -42.89
CA ASP A 39 25.42 25.06 -44.11
C ASP A 39 26.95 25.23 -44.10
N HIS A 40 27.65 24.11 -44.13
CA HIS A 40 29.09 24.07 -44.05
C HIS A 40 29.64 23.20 -45.19
N SER A 41 30.13 23.87 -46.23
CA SER A 41 30.87 23.27 -47.33
C SER A 41 32.38 23.51 -47.17
N GLU A 42 33.22 22.47 -47.37
CA GLU A 42 34.65 22.68 -47.62
C GLU A 42 34.86 23.51 -48.90
N PRO A 43 35.98 24.24 -49.08
CA PRO A 43 36.23 25.01 -50.28
C PRO A 43 36.14 24.18 -51.58
N GLY A 44 35.06 24.41 -52.32
CA GLY A 44 34.71 23.68 -53.54
C GLY A 44 34.26 22.25 -53.27
N GLY A 45 33.60 21.99 -52.13
CA GLY A 45 32.80 20.79 -51.91
C GLY A 45 31.30 21.07 -52.14
N PRO A 46 30.44 20.04 -52.00
CA PRO A 46 29.03 20.12 -52.38
C PRO A 46 28.20 21.07 -51.52
N ASP A 47 27.23 21.76 -52.12
CA ASP A 47 26.13 22.46 -51.45
C ASP A 47 25.04 21.44 -51.09
N VAL A 48 24.65 21.37 -49.81
CA VAL A 48 23.78 20.32 -49.25
C VAL A 48 22.55 20.95 -48.63
N THR A 49 21.38 20.39 -48.93
CA THR A 49 20.11 20.84 -48.35
C THR A 49 19.27 19.66 -47.89
N ILE A 50 18.75 19.75 -46.67
CA ILE A 50 17.73 18.83 -46.15
C ILE A 50 16.35 19.42 -46.47
N LEU A 51 15.52 18.66 -47.19
CA LEU A 51 14.14 19.04 -47.57
C LEU A 51 13.10 18.47 -46.61
N SER A 52 13.40 17.36 -45.94
CA SER A 52 12.57 16.72 -44.92
C SER A 52 13.47 15.84 -44.04
N PRO A 53 13.26 15.78 -42.72
CA PRO A 53 12.26 16.52 -41.94
C PRO A 53 12.54 18.03 -41.84
N GLU A 54 11.53 18.82 -41.45
CA GLU A 54 11.70 20.24 -41.12
C GLU A 54 12.49 20.40 -39.82
N ASP A 55 13.34 21.42 -39.73
CA ASP A 55 14.09 21.73 -38.51
C ASP A 55 13.14 22.09 -37.35
N GLY A 56 13.42 21.54 -36.17
CA GLY A 56 12.63 21.69 -34.95
C GLY A 56 11.35 20.86 -34.86
N VAL A 57 11.08 19.97 -35.82
CA VAL A 57 9.84 19.18 -35.81
C VAL A 57 9.80 18.19 -34.64
N THR A 58 8.65 18.11 -33.97
CA THR A 58 8.34 17.06 -32.99
C THR A 58 7.49 15.98 -33.66
N ILE A 59 7.94 14.74 -33.58
CA ILE A 59 7.34 13.57 -34.20
C ILE A 59 7.05 12.55 -33.09
N VAL A 60 5.88 11.90 -33.15
CA VAL A 60 5.55 10.81 -32.22
C VAL A 60 6.49 9.63 -32.48
N HIS A 61 7.22 9.18 -31.46
CA HIS A 61 8.14 8.04 -31.56
C HIS A 61 7.44 6.80 -32.15
N GLY A 62 8.13 6.10 -33.06
CA GLY A 62 7.60 4.97 -33.83
C GLY A 62 6.83 5.35 -35.11
N SER A 63 6.62 6.64 -35.38
CA SER A 63 6.06 7.10 -36.67
C SER A 63 7.09 7.00 -37.79
N GLU A 64 6.62 6.88 -39.03
CA GLU A 64 7.49 6.96 -40.20
C GLU A 64 8.02 8.40 -40.38
N VAL A 65 9.34 8.54 -40.35
CA VAL A 65 10.08 9.78 -40.65
C VAL A 65 10.65 9.66 -42.07
N ALA A 66 10.29 10.61 -42.93
CA ALA A 66 10.84 10.70 -44.27
C ALA A 66 12.05 11.62 -44.27
N PHE A 67 13.18 11.09 -44.73
CA PHE A 67 14.41 11.83 -44.96
C PHE A 67 14.52 12.11 -46.45
N VAL A 68 14.56 13.38 -46.83
CA VAL A 68 14.69 13.83 -48.21
C VAL A 68 15.73 14.94 -48.23
N GLY A 69 16.72 14.82 -49.10
CA GLY A 69 17.78 15.80 -49.21
C GLY A 69 18.39 15.82 -50.61
N GLU A 70 19.02 16.94 -50.92
CA GLU A 70 19.68 17.18 -52.20
C GLU A 70 21.10 17.68 -51.95
N ALA A 71 22.02 17.33 -52.85
CA ALA A 71 23.35 17.92 -52.88
C ALA A 71 23.78 18.19 -54.31
N ILE A 72 24.39 19.34 -54.52
CA ILE A 72 24.88 19.81 -55.82
C ILE A 72 26.31 20.29 -55.67
N ASP A 73 27.18 19.75 -56.50
CA ASP A 73 28.57 20.15 -56.63
C ASP A 73 28.80 20.86 -57.97
N GLU A 74 29.67 21.87 -58.02
CA GLU A 74 29.94 22.64 -59.24
C GLU A 74 30.64 21.78 -60.32
N GLU A 75 31.49 20.84 -59.91
CA GLU A 75 32.28 19.96 -60.77
C GLU A 75 31.55 18.66 -61.12
N ASP A 76 30.89 18.04 -60.14
CA ASP A 76 30.27 16.71 -60.27
C ASP A 76 28.76 16.75 -60.52
N GLY A 77 28.14 17.91 -60.36
CA GLY A 77 26.69 18.08 -60.49
C GLY A 77 25.94 17.45 -59.32
N SER A 78 24.81 16.79 -59.60
CA SER A 78 23.90 16.32 -58.55
C SER A 78 24.33 14.96 -57.99
N LEU A 79 24.61 14.89 -56.69
CA LEU A 79 25.11 13.70 -55.99
C LEU A 79 23.96 12.77 -55.56
N ASP A 80 24.23 11.47 -55.39
CA ASP A 80 23.23 10.45 -54.99
C ASP A 80 23.88 9.17 -54.44
N GLY A 81 23.05 8.25 -53.92
CA GLY A 81 23.48 6.95 -53.41
C GLY A 81 24.47 7.09 -52.25
N ASP A 82 25.55 6.33 -52.29
CA ASP A 82 26.54 6.24 -51.21
C ASP A 82 27.37 7.53 -51.01
N SER A 83 27.25 8.50 -51.93
CA SER A 83 27.86 9.84 -51.76
C SER A 83 27.09 10.72 -50.77
N LEU A 84 25.85 10.34 -50.43
CA LEU A 84 25.00 11.00 -49.45
C LEU A 84 24.83 10.07 -48.24
N VAL A 85 25.32 10.49 -47.09
CA VAL A 85 25.24 9.72 -45.83
C VAL A 85 24.45 10.54 -44.81
N TRP A 86 23.45 9.90 -44.21
CA TRP A 86 22.64 10.48 -43.15
C TRP A 86 23.05 9.89 -41.81
N GLU A 87 23.31 10.75 -40.84
CA GLU A 87 23.70 10.39 -39.48
C GLU A 87 22.77 11.06 -38.47
N SER A 88 22.49 10.36 -37.38
CA SER A 88 21.80 10.86 -36.21
C SER A 88 22.77 10.90 -35.03
N SER A 89 22.71 11.97 -34.24
CA SER A 89 23.46 12.10 -32.99
C SER A 89 23.21 10.97 -31.97
N ILE A 90 22.09 10.24 -32.07
CA ILE A 90 21.72 9.14 -31.17
C ILE A 90 21.93 7.78 -31.85
N ASP A 91 21.40 7.60 -33.06
CA ASP A 91 21.35 6.28 -33.73
C ASP A 91 22.53 6.01 -34.69
N GLY A 92 23.44 6.96 -34.86
CA GLY A 92 24.54 6.88 -35.81
C GLY A 92 24.03 6.92 -37.26
N VAL A 93 24.65 6.15 -38.16
CA VAL A 93 24.27 6.18 -39.59
C VAL A 93 22.86 5.60 -39.78
N ILE A 94 21.94 6.44 -40.25
CA ILE A 94 20.52 6.10 -40.40
C ILE A 94 20.10 5.78 -41.84
N GLY A 95 20.90 6.16 -42.84
CA GLY A 95 20.61 5.87 -44.24
C GLY A 95 21.60 6.50 -45.22
N THR A 96 21.39 6.21 -46.51
CA THR A 96 22.13 6.81 -47.63
C THR A 96 21.18 7.20 -48.76
N GLY A 97 21.66 8.07 -49.66
CA GLY A 97 20.93 8.54 -50.83
C GLY A 97 19.99 9.72 -50.55
N ARG A 98 19.27 10.15 -51.60
CA ARG A 98 18.40 11.34 -51.55
C ARG A 98 17.12 11.17 -50.76
N GLN A 99 16.63 9.93 -50.62
CA GLN A 99 15.36 9.68 -49.96
C GLN A 99 15.29 8.28 -49.34
N PHE A 100 14.83 8.22 -48.08
CA PHE A 100 14.44 6.98 -47.40
C PHE A 100 13.46 7.28 -46.25
N VAL A 101 12.93 6.23 -45.63
CA VAL A 101 12.05 6.32 -44.46
C VAL A 101 12.56 5.43 -43.33
N ARG A 102 12.37 5.87 -42.08
CA ARG A 102 12.66 5.08 -40.86
C ARG A 102 11.52 5.25 -39.88
N SER A 103 11.30 4.25 -39.02
CA SER A 103 10.28 4.29 -37.95
C SER A 103 10.77 3.68 -36.64
N ASP A 104 12.08 3.48 -36.55
CA ASP A 104 12.80 2.73 -35.52
C ASP A 104 13.97 3.56 -34.96
N LEU A 105 13.91 4.89 -35.13
CA LEU A 105 14.82 5.81 -34.44
C LEU A 105 14.53 5.78 -32.95
N SER A 106 15.57 5.92 -32.13
CA SER A 106 15.43 6.01 -30.69
C SER A 106 14.57 7.22 -30.30
N PRO A 107 13.96 7.26 -29.10
CA PRO A 107 13.38 8.48 -28.57
C PRO A 107 14.46 9.55 -28.29
N GLY A 108 14.06 10.83 -28.29
CA GLY A 108 14.91 11.94 -27.88
C GLY A 108 15.12 13.02 -28.93
N GLN A 109 16.04 13.94 -28.60
CA GLN A 109 16.45 15.03 -29.48
C GLN A 109 17.57 14.56 -30.40
N HIS A 110 17.28 14.42 -31.70
CA HIS A 110 18.27 14.06 -32.72
C HIS A 110 18.74 15.30 -33.44
N GLU A 111 20.06 15.43 -33.57
CA GLU A 111 20.66 16.23 -34.64
C GLU A 111 20.88 15.29 -35.82
N ILE A 112 20.24 15.60 -36.94
CA ILE A 112 20.31 14.82 -38.18
C ILE A 112 21.24 15.53 -39.13
N THR A 113 22.32 14.87 -39.52
CA THR A 113 23.35 15.40 -40.42
C THR A 113 23.31 14.68 -41.75
N LEU A 114 23.08 15.40 -42.84
CA LEU A 114 23.30 14.91 -44.20
C LEU A 114 24.69 15.35 -44.66
N THR A 115 25.60 14.41 -44.89
CA THR A 115 26.92 14.67 -45.46
C THR A 115 26.97 14.22 -46.91
N ALA A 116 27.41 15.11 -47.80
CA ALA A 116 27.73 14.79 -49.18
C ALA A 116 29.25 14.76 -49.38
N THR A 117 29.75 13.77 -50.14
CA THR A 117 31.17 13.69 -50.54
C THR A 117 31.29 13.66 -52.06
N ASP A 118 32.06 14.58 -52.64
CA ASP A 118 32.33 14.64 -54.08
C ASP A 118 33.32 13.56 -54.55
N SER A 119 33.61 13.51 -55.86
CA SER A 119 34.53 12.53 -56.44
C SER A 119 36.01 12.79 -56.11
N ASP A 120 36.36 14.02 -55.70
CA ASP A 120 37.69 14.42 -55.23
C ASP A 120 37.88 14.20 -53.71
N GLY A 121 36.81 13.79 -53.01
CA GLY A 121 36.78 13.46 -51.59
C GLY A 121 36.49 14.64 -50.66
N LYS A 122 36.10 15.80 -51.18
CA LYS A 122 35.69 16.96 -50.36
C LYS A 122 34.26 16.81 -49.89
N ARG A 123 33.92 17.51 -48.81
CA ARG A 123 32.64 17.34 -48.13
C ARG A 123 31.86 18.64 -47.95
N GLY A 124 30.55 18.51 -47.98
CA GLY A 124 29.59 19.50 -47.47
C GLY A 124 28.53 18.81 -46.64
N TRP A 125 27.92 19.53 -45.72
CA TRP A 125 26.84 18.98 -44.89
C TRP A 125 25.81 20.02 -44.49
N ALA A 126 24.61 19.52 -44.18
CA ALA A 126 23.52 20.27 -43.57
C ALA A 126 23.00 19.51 -42.36
N THR A 127 22.50 20.23 -41.36
CA THR A 127 21.92 19.67 -40.14
C THR A 127 20.48 20.12 -39.95
N VAL A 128 19.66 19.26 -39.34
CA VAL A 128 18.34 19.62 -38.80
C VAL A 128 18.12 18.93 -37.46
N ASN A 129 17.42 19.59 -36.55
CA ASN A 129 17.04 19.06 -35.26
C ASN A 129 15.64 18.49 -35.31
N ILE A 130 15.45 17.26 -34.82
CA ILE A 130 14.12 16.65 -34.65
C ILE A 130 13.96 16.09 -33.26
N LEU A 131 12.74 16.09 -32.74
CA LEU A 131 12.40 15.46 -31.46
C LEU A 131 11.47 14.27 -31.71
N LEU A 132 11.89 13.08 -31.27
CA LEU A 132 11.08 11.86 -31.28
C LEU A 132 10.48 11.69 -29.89
N ASN A 133 9.25 12.19 -29.70
CA ASN A 133 8.57 12.19 -28.41
C ASN A 133 7.86 10.86 -28.17
N GLN A 134 8.29 10.15 -27.13
CA GLN A 134 7.64 8.98 -26.56
C GLN A 134 6.64 9.44 -25.49
N ALA A 135 5.65 8.60 -25.18
CA ALA A 135 4.79 8.85 -24.02
C ALA A 135 5.50 8.43 -22.73
N PRO A 136 5.21 9.09 -21.59
CA PRO A 136 5.81 8.76 -20.31
C PRO A 136 5.41 7.35 -19.86
N THR A 137 6.15 6.80 -18.90
CA THR A 137 5.78 5.61 -18.14
C THR A 137 5.33 6.01 -16.74
N CYS A 138 4.23 5.45 -16.25
CA CYS A 138 3.71 5.73 -14.92
C CYS A 138 3.10 4.53 -14.22
N SER A 139 3.18 4.51 -12.89
CA SER A 139 2.56 3.52 -12.01
C SER A 139 2.06 4.15 -10.71
N ILE A 140 1.00 3.56 -10.16
CA ILE A 140 0.51 3.87 -8.81
C ILE A 140 1.26 2.97 -7.84
N VAL A 141 1.96 3.57 -6.88
CA VAL A 141 2.67 2.90 -5.77
C VAL A 141 1.71 2.66 -4.60
N SER A 142 0.87 3.65 -4.29
CA SER A 142 -0.18 3.61 -3.27
C SER A 142 -1.38 4.43 -3.75
N PRO A 143 -2.63 4.04 -3.47
CA PRO A 143 -3.05 2.84 -2.72
C PRO A 143 -2.92 1.53 -3.51
N GLY A 144 -3.01 0.41 -2.80
CA GLY A 144 -3.01 -0.94 -3.37
C GLY A 144 -4.36 -1.35 -3.97
N PRO A 145 -4.40 -2.43 -4.78
CA PRO A 145 -5.64 -2.92 -5.37
C PRO A 145 -6.61 -3.47 -4.33
N ASP A 146 -7.86 -3.04 -4.42
CA ASP A 146 -8.98 -3.38 -3.53
C ASP A 146 -8.74 -3.02 -2.05
N GLU A 147 -7.80 -2.09 -1.79
CA GLU A 147 -7.56 -1.55 -0.45
C GLU A 147 -8.79 -0.79 0.05
N ARG A 148 -9.06 -0.92 1.35
CA ARG A 148 -10.27 -0.41 2.00
C ARG A 148 -9.90 0.70 2.97
N PHE A 149 -10.65 1.79 2.91
CA PHE A 149 -10.49 2.97 3.74
C PHE A 149 -11.81 3.30 4.42
N LEU A 150 -11.73 3.79 5.64
CA LEU A 150 -12.90 4.35 6.32
C LEU A 150 -13.16 5.78 5.86
N LEU A 151 -14.41 6.22 6.00
CA LEU A 151 -14.74 7.64 5.84
C LEU A 151 -13.84 8.49 6.76
N ASP A 152 -13.37 9.61 6.23
CA ASP A 152 -12.46 10.55 6.90
C ASP A 152 -11.03 10.03 7.18
N GLU A 153 -10.69 8.81 6.73
CA GLU A 153 -9.32 8.28 6.78
C GLU A 153 -8.42 8.95 5.73
N ASP A 154 -7.17 9.24 6.10
CA ASP A 154 -6.17 9.76 5.17
C ASP A 154 -5.76 8.69 4.15
N VAL A 155 -6.19 8.85 2.90
CA VAL A 155 -5.72 8.07 1.76
C VAL A 155 -4.49 8.74 1.14
N VAL A 156 -3.35 8.04 1.15
CA VAL A 156 -2.10 8.50 0.55
C VAL A 156 -1.95 7.92 -0.86
N PHE A 157 -1.97 8.81 -1.84
CA PHE A 157 -1.67 8.52 -3.24
C PHE A 157 -0.20 8.77 -3.49
N GLU A 158 0.50 7.76 -4.01
CA GLU A 158 1.91 7.84 -4.39
C GLU A 158 2.07 7.26 -5.80
N ALA A 159 2.81 7.97 -6.65
CA ALA A 159 3.05 7.58 -8.03
C ALA A 159 4.53 7.67 -8.39
N GLU A 160 4.94 6.79 -9.31
CA GLU A 160 6.18 6.91 -10.06
C GLU A 160 5.87 7.28 -11.50
N ALA A 161 6.59 8.26 -12.03
CA ALA A 161 6.45 8.72 -13.39
C ALA A 161 7.81 9.13 -13.97
N THR A 162 8.15 8.59 -15.13
CA THR A 162 9.39 8.91 -15.84
C THR A 162 9.14 8.98 -17.34
N ASP A 163 9.95 9.79 -18.01
CA ASP A 163 9.93 9.92 -19.46
C ASP A 163 11.36 9.87 -20.00
N PRO A 164 11.63 9.21 -21.14
CA PRO A 164 13.00 9.10 -21.67
C PRO A 164 13.58 10.43 -22.15
N GLU A 165 12.74 11.40 -22.57
CA GLU A 165 13.17 12.69 -23.09
C GLU A 165 13.13 13.80 -22.04
N ASP A 166 12.15 13.76 -21.12
CA ASP A 166 11.98 14.77 -20.08
C ASP A 166 12.61 14.37 -18.72
N GLY A 167 12.86 13.08 -18.48
CA GLY A 167 13.32 12.57 -17.19
C GLY A 167 12.20 12.50 -16.16
N GLU A 168 12.40 13.16 -15.01
CA GLU A 168 11.36 13.25 -13.97
C GLU A 168 10.27 14.25 -14.39
N ILE A 169 9.00 13.84 -14.25
CA ILE A 169 7.85 14.68 -14.59
C ILE A 169 7.48 15.59 -13.41
N ALA A 170 7.29 16.88 -13.69
CA ALA A 170 6.87 17.85 -12.68
C ALA A 170 5.49 17.52 -12.08
N ASP A 171 5.33 17.71 -10.77
CA ASP A 171 4.11 17.40 -10.01
C ASP A 171 2.81 17.97 -10.60
N GLU A 172 2.87 19.16 -11.21
CA GLU A 172 1.73 19.81 -11.87
C GLU A 172 1.18 19.05 -13.08
N ASN A 173 1.97 18.14 -13.65
CA ASN A 173 1.59 17.29 -14.77
C ASN A 173 1.21 15.86 -14.35
N ILE A 174 1.26 15.57 -13.04
CA ILE A 174 0.81 14.31 -12.44
C ILE A 174 -0.55 14.58 -11.82
N LYS A 175 -1.63 14.01 -12.37
CA LYS A 175 -3.01 14.27 -11.94
C LYS A 175 -3.70 13.02 -11.46
N TRP A 176 -4.49 13.18 -10.40
CA TRP A 176 -5.27 12.11 -9.80
C TRP A 176 -6.76 12.37 -9.95
N TYR A 177 -7.50 11.33 -10.31
CA TYR A 177 -8.95 11.36 -10.44
C TYR A 177 -9.60 10.17 -9.73
N SER A 178 -10.82 10.35 -9.26
CA SER A 178 -11.77 9.30 -8.93
C SER A 178 -12.94 9.37 -9.89
N ASP A 179 -13.47 8.22 -10.29
CA ASP A 179 -14.72 8.11 -11.04
C ASP A 179 -15.96 8.57 -10.25
N VAL A 180 -15.87 8.61 -8.92
CA VAL A 180 -16.91 9.09 -8.00
C VAL A 180 -16.73 10.58 -7.70
N ASP A 181 -15.54 10.99 -7.25
CA ASP A 181 -15.29 12.34 -6.74
C ASP A 181 -14.72 13.33 -7.77
N GLY A 182 -14.31 12.85 -8.94
CA GLY A 182 -13.67 13.67 -9.96
C GLY A 182 -12.21 13.96 -9.67
N GLU A 183 -11.74 15.18 -9.93
CA GLU A 183 -10.33 15.56 -9.75
C GLU A 183 -9.95 15.64 -8.27
N LEU A 184 -8.98 14.81 -7.87
CA LEU A 184 -8.50 14.73 -6.49
C LEU A 184 -7.33 15.67 -6.22
N GLY A 185 -6.50 15.93 -7.22
CA GLY A 185 -5.35 16.83 -7.09
C GLY A 185 -4.19 16.47 -8.01
N THR A 186 -3.03 17.05 -7.72
CA THR A 186 -1.80 16.89 -8.49
C THR A 186 -0.62 16.51 -7.61
N GLY A 187 0.39 15.87 -8.20
CA GLY A 187 1.68 15.57 -7.58
C GLY A 187 2.02 14.08 -7.52
N SER A 188 3.31 13.79 -7.43
CA SER A 188 3.86 12.45 -7.16
C SER A 188 3.38 11.87 -5.82
N THR A 189 3.03 12.74 -4.87
CA THR A 189 2.34 12.37 -3.63
C THR A 189 1.16 13.30 -3.34
N LEU A 190 0.02 12.74 -2.94
CA LEU A 190 -1.19 13.47 -2.56
C LEU A 190 -1.88 12.75 -1.38
N THR A 191 -2.42 13.49 -0.42
CA THR A 191 -3.24 12.92 0.66
C THR A 191 -4.64 13.50 0.62
N ARG A 192 -5.67 12.65 0.73
CA ARG A 192 -7.08 13.05 0.80
C ARG A 192 -7.79 12.29 1.91
N ASN A 193 -8.72 12.94 2.60
CA ASN A 193 -9.54 12.35 3.64
C ASN A 193 -11.03 12.68 3.48
N ASP A 194 -11.43 13.04 2.27
CA ASP A 194 -12.76 13.55 1.94
C ASP A 194 -13.35 12.83 0.72
N LEU A 195 -12.93 11.58 0.50
CA LEU A 195 -13.51 10.73 -0.53
C LEU A 195 -14.93 10.33 -0.14
N SER A 196 -15.83 10.30 -1.12
CA SER A 196 -17.20 9.82 -0.90
C SER A 196 -17.22 8.33 -0.54
N GLU A 197 -18.29 7.84 0.06
CA GLU A 197 -18.47 6.40 0.28
C GLU A 197 -18.70 5.66 -1.06
N GLY A 198 -18.09 4.48 -1.21
CA GLY A 198 -18.33 3.55 -2.31
C GLY A 198 -17.07 2.88 -2.86
N ASP A 199 -17.24 2.17 -3.97
CA ASP A 199 -16.12 1.70 -4.80
C ASP A 199 -15.60 2.86 -5.65
N HIS A 200 -14.28 3.11 -5.64
CA HIS A 200 -13.63 4.11 -6.48
C HIS A 200 -12.65 3.43 -7.45
N ILE A 201 -12.63 3.89 -8.70
CA ILE A 201 -11.53 3.69 -9.63
C ILE A 201 -10.69 4.96 -9.61
N ILE A 202 -9.54 4.88 -8.94
CA ILE A 202 -8.54 5.92 -8.90
C ILE A 202 -7.74 5.86 -10.19
N THR A 203 -7.68 6.97 -10.92
CA THR A 203 -6.94 7.11 -12.18
C THR A 203 -5.81 8.11 -12.01
N LEU A 204 -4.59 7.65 -12.26
CA LEU A 204 -3.41 8.48 -12.45
C LEU A 204 -3.32 8.86 -13.93
N GLU A 205 -3.19 10.15 -14.22
CA GLU A 205 -2.89 10.69 -15.55
C GLU A 205 -1.59 11.50 -15.48
N VAL A 206 -0.59 11.12 -16.26
CA VAL A 206 0.67 11.86 -16.37
C VAL A 206 0.82 12.39 -17.78
N THR A 207 1.23 13.66 -17.91
CA THR A 207 1.48 14.32 -19.20
C THR A 207 2.93 14.77 -19.29
N ASP A 208 3.59 14.51 -20.42
CA ASP A 208 4.95 14.99 -20.69
C ASP A 208 4.98 16.46 -21.16
N SER A 209 6.17 17.00 -21.44
CA SER A 209 6.36 18.38 -21.89
C SER A 209 5.82 18.68 -23.30
N LYS A 210 5.52 17.64 -24.10
CA LYS A 210 4.97 17.73 -25.46
C LYS A 210 3.50 17.32 -25.55
N GLY A 211 2.89 16.97 -24.42
CA GLY A 211 1.47 16.62 -24.30
C GLY A 211 1.13 15.14 -24.51
N ALA A 212 2.10 14.23 -24.66
CA ALA A 212 1.80 12.80 -24.64
C ALA A 212 1.53 12.33 -23.21
N LYS A 213 0.79 11.24 -23.07
CA LYS A 213 0.18 10.84 -21.79
C LYS A 213 0.31 9.36 -21.50
N CYS A 214 0.40 9.03 -20.22
CA CYS A 214 0.18 7.69 -19.70
C CYS A 214 -0.89 7.69 -18.62
N PHE A 215 -1.47 6.52 -18.37
CA PHE A 215 -2.53 6.31 -17.41
C PHE A 215 -2.27 5.04 -16.60
N ALA A 216 -2.59 5.08 -15.32
CA ALA A 216 -2.69 3.91 -14.45
C ALA A 216 -3.98 3.98 -13.64
N GLY A 217 -4.51 2.82 -13.23
CA GLY A 217 -5.76 2.75 -12.47
C GLY A 217 -5.73 1.71 -11.38
N VAL A 218 -6.30 2.03 -10.22
CA VAL A 218 -6.46 1.11 -9.09
C VAL A 218 -7.86 1.24 -8.52
N ARG A 219 -8.45 0.12 -8.10
CA ARG A 219 -9.73 0.13 -7.37
C ARG A 219 -9.45 0.22 -5.88
N ILE A 220 -10.17 1.09 -5.18
CA ILE A 220 -10.23 1.14 -3.72
C ILE A 220 -11.70 1.15 -3.26
N VAL A 221 -11.93 0.90 -1.97
CA VAL A 221 -13.26 0.96 -1.36
C VAL A 221 -13.22 1.94 -0.20
N VAL A 222 -14.12 2.92 -0.20
CA VAL A 222 -14.35 3.84 0.91
C VAL A 222 -15.66 3.44 1.56
N MET A 223 -15.68 3.21 2.86
CA MET A 223 -16.87 2.72 3.55
C MET A 223 -17.11 3.42 4.88
N GLU A 224 -18.37 3.52 5.29
CA GLU A 224 -18.71 3.90 6.66
C GLU A 224 -18.30 2.75 7.59
N GLY A 225 -17.45 3.05 8.57
CA GLY A 225 -17.08 2.12 9.63
C GLY A 225 -17.62 2.59 10.96
N LYS A 226 -17.94 1.65 11.82
CA LYS A 226 -18.30 1.94 13.21
C LYS A 226 -17.05 2.39 14.00
N GLU A 227 -17.24 2.96 15.18
CA GLU A 227 -16.11 3.33 16.04
C GLU A 227 -15.35 2.08 16.52
N TRP A 228 -16.08 1.01 16.81
CA TRP A 228 -15.51 -0.24 17.32
C TRP A 228 -16.14 -1.49 16.70
N THR A 229 -15.32 -2.51 16.50
CA THR A 229 -15.77 -3.90 16.35
C THR A 229 -15.15 -4.73 17.47
N ILE A 230 -16.01 -5.30 18.30
CA ILE A 230 -15.65 -6.18 19.42
C ILE A 230 -15.84 -7.62 18.96
N MET A 231 -14.74 -8.34 18.81
CA MET A 231 -14.73 -9.75 18.42
C MET A 231 -14.49 -10.61 19.66
N VAL A 232 -15.38 -11.55 19.94
CA VAL A 232 -15.22 -12.50 21.05
C VAL A 232 -15.10 -13.92 20.49
N TYR A 233 -13.96 -14.54 20.74
CA TYR A 233 -13.69 -15.94 20.43
C TYR A 233 -14.01 -16.75 21.69
N LEU A 234 -15.22 -17.29 21.73
CA LEU A 234 -15.85 -17.86 22.91
C LEU A 234 -15.79 -19.38 22.81
N ASP A 235 -14.71 -19.98 23.32
CA ASP A 235 -14.52 -21.42 23.31
C ASP A 235 -15.15 -22.06 24.55
N GLY A 236 -16.43 -22.44 24.45
CA GLY A 236 -17.16 -23.10 25.52
C GLY A 236 -17.25 -24.61 25.36
N ASP A 237 -16.46 -25.23 24.47
CA ASP A 237 -16.42 -26.69 24.33
C ASP A 237 -15.59 -27.36 25.43
N ASN A 238 -15.95 -27.04 26.68
CA ASN A 238 -15.38 -27.59 27.89
C ASN A 238 -16.26 -27.18 29.09
N ASN A 239 -15.76 -27.38 30.31
CA ASN A 239 -16.53 -27.23 31.54
C ASN A 239 -16.97 -25.78 31.86
N LEU A 240 -16.65 -24.82 31.01
CA LEU A 240 -17.10 -23.44 31.10
C LEU A 240 -18.30 -23.12 30.18
N ASP A 241 -18.85 -24.08 29.42
CA ASP A 241 -20.00 -23.88 28.50
C ASP A 241 -21.15 -23.02 29.07
N ASP A 242 -21.54 -23.28 30.32
CA ASP A 242 -22.62 -22.54 31.00
C ASP A 242 -22.23 -21.07 31.27
N ALA A 243 -20.96 -20.79 31.58
CA ALA A 243 -20.46 -19.42 31.78
C ALA A 243 -20.44 -18.64 30.46
N GLY A 244 -20.02 -19.27 29.35
CA GLY A 244 -20.09 -18.63 28.04
C GLY A 244 -21.52 -18.27 27.60
N VAL A 245 -22.54 -18.99 28.09
CA VAL A 245 -23.95 -18.59 27.89
C VAL A 245 -24.27 -17.33 28.68
N GLU A 246 -23.82 -17.24 29.93
CA GLU A 246 -24.02 -16.07 30.77
C GLU A 246 -23.36 -14.83 30.15
N ASP A 247 -22.12 -14.96 29.65
CA ASP A 247 -21.41 -13.87 28.94
C ASP A 247 -22.13 -13.44 27.66
N MET A 248 -22.70 -14.40 26.92
CA MET A 248 -23.54 -14.09 25.76
C MET A 248 -24.76 -13.25 26.17
N GLU A 249 -25.44 -13.64 27.26
CA GLU A 249 -26.59 -12.91 27.81
C GLU A 249 -26.19 -11.52 28.33
N GLU A 250 -24.99 -11.37 28.92
CA GLU A 250 -24.43 -10.08 29.34
C GLU A 250 -24.20 -9.15 28.15
N MET A 251 -23.56 -9.64 27.08
CA MET A 251 -23.36 -8.89 25.85
C MET A 251 -24.70 -8.47 25.22
N GLU A 252 -25.72 -9.33 25.25
CA GLU A 252 -27.07 -9.00 24.76
C GLU A 252 -27.74 -7.85 25.54
N THR A 253 -27.34 -7.57 26.79
CA THR A 253 -27.96 -6.45 27.55
C THR A 253 -27.70 -5.09 26.92
N VAL A 254 -26.56 -4.92 26.25
CA VAL A 254 -26.18 -3.72 25.52
C VAL A 254 -26.36 -3.94 24.03
N GLY A 255 -25.73 -4.99 23.49
CA GLY A 255 -25.77 -5.38 22.09
C GLY A 255 -25.05 -4.42 21.14
N SER A 256 -24.93 -4.83 19.87
CA SER A 256 -24.47 -3.96 18.78
C SER A 256 -25.43 -2.81 18.54
N ASN A 257 -24.90 -1.65 18.12
CA ASN A 257 -25.66 -0.42 17.87
C ASN A 257 -25.08 0.35 16.67
N ASP A 258 -25.45 1.62 16.48
CA ASP A 258 -24.97 2.44 15.36
C ASP A 258 -23.46 2.76 15.44
N TYR A 259 -22.83 2.57 16.60
CA TYR A 259 -21.44 2.97 16.87
C TYR A 259 -20.46 1.81 17.05
N PHE A 260 -20.93 0.62 17.41
CA PHE A 260 -20.08 -0.57 17.46
C PHE A 260 -20.84 -1.85 17.13
N ASP A 261 -20.07 -2.85 16.69
CA ASP A 261 -20.53 -4.23 16.49
C ASP A 261 -19.91 -5.16 17.53
N ILE A 262 -20.69 -6.15 17.98
CA ILE A 262 -20.26 -7.27 18.79
C ILE A 262 -20.46 -8.54 17.96
N VAL A 263 -19.37 -9.20 17.61
CA VAL A 263 -19.36 -10.42 16.80
C VAL A 263 -18.74 -11.54 17.60
N VAL A 264 -19.45 -12.65 17.75
CA VAL A 264 -19.05 -13.76 18.62
C VAL A 264 -19.00 -15.06 17.84
N LEU A 265 -17.86 -15.74 17.83
CA LEU A 265 -17.82 -17.16 17.48
C LEU A 265 -17.94 -17.94 18.79
N PHE A 266 -19.04 -18.64 18.97
CA PHE A 266 -19.30 -19.44 20.16
C PHE A 266 -19.39 -20.92 19.81
N ASP A 267 -18.41 -21.70 20.29
CA ASP A 267 -18.49 -23.17 20.30
C ASP A 267 -18.97 -23.71 21.64
N ARG A 268 -19.86 -24.69 21.61
CA ARG A 268 -20.64 -25.17 22.76
C ARG A 268 -20.26 -26.60 23.05
N TRP A 269 -20.07 -27.01 24.32
CA TRP A 269 -19.76 -28.42 24.66
C TRP A 269 -20.71 -29.40 23.94
N HIS A 270 -22.01 -29.20 24.12
CA HIS A 270 -23.03 -30.11 23.60
C HIS A 270 -23.79 -29.53 22.39
N GLY A 271 -23.18 -28.64 21.62
CA GLY A 271 -23.80 -27.95 20.50
C GLY A 271 -22.81 -27.56 19.41
N PRO A 272 -23.28 -27.04 18.27
CA PRO A 272 -22.39 -26.60 17.22
C PRO A 272 -21.80 -25.22 17.54
N ALA A 273 -20.62 -24.95 17.00
CA ALA A 273 -20.08 -23.63 16.80
C ALA A 273 -20.95 -22.79 15.86
N ARG A 274 -21.20 -21.56 16.28
CA ARG A 274 -21.99 -20.58 15.54
C ARG A 274 -21.36 -19.21 15.61
N LEU A 275 -21.44 -18.52 14.49
CA LEU A 275 -21.08 -17.12 14.37
C LEU A 275 -22.33 -16.27 14.62
N TRP A 276 -22.22 -15.33 15.56
CA TRP A 276 -23.31 -14.50 16.02
C TRP A 276 -23.01 -13.01 15.85
N HIS A 277 -24.02 -12.26 15.43
CA HIS A 277 -24.08 -10.82 15.61
C HIS A 277 -24.94 -10.54 16.84
N VAL A 278 -24.32 -10.03 17.92
CA VAL A 278 -25.04 -9.82 19.18
C VAL A 278 -25.81 -8.52 19.13
N MET A 279 -27.11 -8.57 19.31
CA MET A 279 -28.00 -7.41 19.28
C MET A 279 -28.60 -7.16 20.67
N ASN A 280 -29.17 -5.98 20.88
CA ASN A 280 -29.79 -5.68 22.18
C ASN A 280 -31.00 -6.60 22.42
N GLY A 281 -30.86 -7.49 23.41
CA GLY A 281 -31.86 -8.46 23.87
C GLY A 281 -32.01 -9.71 23.01
N TYR A 282 -31.15 -9.93 22.01
CA TYR A 282 -31.12 -11.16 21.21
C TYR A 282 -29.82 -11.29 20.39
N SER A 283 -29.48 -12.50 19.97
CA SER A 283 -28.37 -12.75 19.04
C SER A 283 -28.85 -13.25 17.67
N GLU A 284 -28.35 -12.64 16.59
CA GLU A 284 -28.62 -13.07 15.23
C GLU A 284 -27.58 -14.09 14.77
N GLU A 285 -28.03 -15.29 14.39
CA GLU A 285 -27.15 -16.32 13.83
C GLU A 285 -26.72 -15.91 12.43
N ILE A 286 -25.44 -15.60 12.24
CA ILE A 286 -24.84 -15.31 10.94
C ILE A 286 -24.56 -16.63 10.22
N GLU A 287 -23.91 -17.57 10.91
CA GLU A 287 -23.50 -18.84 10.33
C GLU A 287 -23.49 -19.96 11.38
N ASN A 288 -23.84 -21.16 10.95
CA ASN A 288 -23.71 -22.39 11.74
C ASN A 288 -22.59 -23.24 11.13
N LEU A 289 -21.47 -23.34 11.84
CA LEU A 289 -20.26 -23.98 11.38
C LEU A 289 -20.24 -25.49 11.72
N GLY A 290 -21.20 -25.96 12.52
CA GLY A 290 -21.14 -27.29 13.11
C GLY A 290 -20.09 -27.34 14.21
N GLU A 291 -19.55 -28.52 14.51
CA GLU A 291 -18.40 -28.61 15.40
C GLU A 291 -17.14 -28.06 14.71
N VAL A 292 -16.39 -27.20 15.38
CA VAL A 292 -15.09 -26.71 14.87
C VAL A 292 -14.02 -26.92 15.93
N ASN A 293 -12.76 -26.99 15.52
CA ASN A 293 -11.67 -27.05 16.48
C ASN A 293 -11.27 -25.63 16.88
N MET A 294 -11.68 -25.18 18.06
CA MET A 294 -11.36 -23.83 18.55
C MET A 294 -9.89 -23.68 18.97
N GLY A 295 -9.20 -24.80 19.19
CA GLY A 295 -7.74 -24.86 19.37
C GLY A 295 -6.93 -24.77 18.08
N ASP A 296 -7.54 -24.86 16.90
CA ASP A 296 -6.84 -24.70 15.62
C ASP A 296 -6.63 -23.20 15.29
N PRO A 297 -5.39 -22.72 15.09
CA PRO A 297 -5.14 -21.31 14.74
C PRO A 297 -5.87 -20.87 13.46
N GLN A 298 -6.19 -21.76 12.53
CA GLN A 298 -6.95 -21.41 11.33
C GLN A 298 -8.39 -21.01 11.64
N THR A 299 -8.99 -21.56 12.70
CA THR A 299 -10.34 -21.17 13.14
C THR A 299 -10.33 -19.72 13.61
N LEU A 300 -9.37 -19.33 14.46
CA LEU A 300 -9.19 -17.96 14.91
C LEU A 300 -8.89 -16.98 13.76
N ILE A 301 -7.97 -17.34 12.85
CA ILE A 301 -7.66 -16.53 11.67
C ILE A 301 -8.90 -16.28 10.83
N SER A 302 -9.67 -17.33 10.55
CA SER A 302 -10.86 -17.27 9.70
C SER A 302 -11.94 -16.41 10.34
N PHE A 303 -12.18 -16.58 11.65
CA PHE A 303 -13.13 -15.78 12.40
C PHE A 303 -12.77 -14.29 12.39
N ALA A 304 -11.57 -13.93 12.86
CA ALA A 304 -11.18 -12.54 13.02
C ALA A 304 -11.07 -11.81 11.67
N THR A 305 -10.50 -12.46 10.65
CA THR A 305 -10.43 -11.88 9.29
C THR A 305 -11.84 -11.63 8.74
N SER A 306 -12.74 -12.63 8.85
CA SER A 306 -14.11 -12.49 8.35
C SER A 306 -14.92 -11.45 9.12
N ALA A 307 -14.69 -11.29 10.43
CA ALA A 307 -15.33 -10.28 11.24
C ALA A 307 -14.84 -8.87 10.86
N ILE A 308 -13.54 -8.66 10.68
CA ILE A 308 -12.95 -7.38 10.22
C ILE A 308 -13.50 -7.00 8.84
N GLU A 309 -13.60 -7.95 7.92
CA GLU A 309 -14.07 -7.68 6.55
C GLU A 309 -15.57 -7.35 6.45
N GLN A 310 -16.39 -7.97 7.32
CA GLN A 310 -17.85 -7.80 7.33
C GLN A 310 -18.32 -6.66 8.23
N TYR A 311 -17.58 -6.38 9.30
CA TYR A 311 -17.89 -5.38 10.32
C TYR A 311 -16.72 -4.38 10.44
N PRO A 312 -16.53 -3.52 9.42
CA PRO A 312 -15.45 -2.55 9.41
C PRO A 312 -15.64 -1.51 10.52
N ALA A 313 -14.56 -1.25 11.26
CA ALA A 313 -14.52 -0.24 12.29
C ALA A 313 -13.18 0.48 12.35
N LYS A 314 -13.17 1.65 13.00
CA LYS A 314 -11.95 2.43 13.26
C LYS A 314 -11.02 1.72 14.23
N ARG A 315 -11.58 0.90 15.13
CA ARG A 315 -10.85 0.21 16.18
C ARG A 315 -11.36 -1.21 16.37
N TYR A 316 -10.46 -2.12 16.74
CA TYR A 316 -10.79 -3.53 16.90
C TYR A 316 -10.31 -4.07 18.25
N ALA A 317 -11.21 -4.72 18.97
CA ALA A 317 -10.88 -5.53 20.13
C ALA A 317 -11.10 -7.00 19.79
N LEU A 318 -10.11 -7.84 20.08
CA LEU A 318 -10.23 -9.30 20.02
C LEU A 318 -10.13 -9.85 21.44
N ILE A 319 -11.19 -10.46 21.93
CA ILE A 319 -11.26 -11.08 23.25
C ILE A 319 -11.24 -12.59 23.06
N LEU A 320 -10.25 -13.23 23.67
CA LEU A 320 -10.10 -14.68 23.73
C LEU A 320 -10.59 -15.12 25.11
N TRP A 321 -11.63 -15.93 25.11
CA TRP A 321 -12.30 -16.39 26.32
C TRP A 321 -12.15 -17.90 26.43
N ASP A 322 -11.77 -18.38 27.62
CA ASP A 322 -11.85 -19.77 28.13
C ASP A 322 -10.76 -20.02 29.21
N HIS A 323 -10.34 -21.26 29.49
CA HIS A 323 -9.18 -21.60 30.27
C HIS A 323 -7.90 -20.98 29.71
N GLY A 324 -7.00 -20.62 30.63
CA GLY A 324 -5.67 -20.12 30.31
C GLY A 324 -4.63 -20.71 31.26
N SER A 325 -3.37 -20.76 30.79
CA SER A 325 -2.28 -21.36 31.57
C SER A 325 -0.95 -20.60 31.51
N GLY A 326 -0.88 -19.46 30.82
CA GLY A 326 0.27 -18.55 30.77
C GLY A 326 1.43 -19.03 29.86
N TRP A 327 2.68 -18.91 30.32
CA TRP A 327 3.90 -19.28 29.57
C TRP A 327 4.76 -20.40 30.22
N SER A 328 5.51 -21.19 29.44
CA SER A 328 6.32 -22.33 29.96
C SER A 328 7.84 -22.18 29.81
N ASP A 329 8.59 -22.78 30.74
CA ASP A 329 10.06 -22.95 30.72
C ASP A 329 10.48 -24.18 29.89
N LYS A 330 11.66 -24.14 29.28
CA LYS A 330 12.19 -25.08 28.27
C LYS A 330 12.44 -26.52 28.77
N ASP A 331 12.41 -26.74 30.09
CA ASP A 331 12.84 -27.98 30.74
C ASP A 331 11.66 -28.79 31.35
N GLU A 332 10.41 -28.36 31.18
CA GLU A 332 9.24 -29.14 31.61
C GLU A 332 8.80 -30.17 30.54
N PRO A 333 8.51 -31.44 30.92
CA PRO A 333 8.12 -32.48 29.96
C PRO A 333 6.74 -32.27 29.31
N LYS A 334 6.01 -31.23 29.71
CA LYS A 334 4.78 -30.75 29.08
C LYS A 334 4.82 -29.21 29.02
N PRO A 335 5.42 -28.60 27.99
CA PRO A 335 5.39 -27.16 27.84
C PRO A 335 4.24 -26.83 26.91
N VAL A 336 3.00 -26.97 27.36
CA VAL A 336 1.89 -26.65 26.47
C VAL A 336 0.92 -25.82 27.28
N LYS A 337 1.31 -24.56 27.44
CA LYS A 337 0.46 -23.51 27.97
C LYS A 337 -0.08 -22.69 26.81
N GLY A 338 -1.30 -22.22 26.97
CA GLY A 338 -2.10 -21.66 25.90
C GLY A 338 -3.42 -21.12 26.43
N ILE A 339 -4.39 -21.00 25.53
CA ILE A 339 -5.74 -20.52 25.77
C ILE A 339 -6.73 -21.21 24.82
N CYS A 340 -8.04 -21.14 25.10
CA CYS A 340 -9.12 -21.71 24.27
C CYS A 340 -9.00 -23.24 24.19
N TRP A 341 -9.36 -23.91 25.27
CA TRP A 341 -9.42 -25.37 25.40
C TRP A 341 -10.71 -25.93 24.80
N ASP A 342 -10.51 -26.74 23.78
CA ASP A 342 -11.53 -27.50 23.07
C ASP A 342 -11.41 -28.97 23.48
N ASP A 343 -12.34 -29.46 24.32
CA ASP A 343 -12.32 -30.82 24.85
C ASP A 343 -12.83 -31.87 23.84
N SER A 344 -13.55 -31.48 22.77
CA SER A 344 -14.02 -32.42 21.74
C SER A 344 -12.96 -32.77 20.70
N HIS A 345 -11.93 -31.93 20.56
CA HIS A 345 -10.78 -32.14 19.68
C HIS A 345 -9.51 -32.58 20.45
N GLY A 346 -8.40 -32.86 19.73
CA GLY A 346 -7.11 -33.21 20.35
C GLY A 346 -7.02 -34.55 21.11
N GLY A 347 -8.12 -35.29 21.27
CA GLY A 347 -8.14 -36.64 21.86
C GLY A 347 -8.47 -36.63 23.35
N TRP A 348 -7.62 -37.19 24.21
CA TRP A 348 -7.91 -37.27 25.66
C TRP A 348 -7.50 -36.02 26.44
N GLU A 349 -6.74 -35.12 25.82
CA GLU A 349 -6.16 -33.93 26.47
C GLU A 349 -6.80 -32.62 26.00
N GLY A 350 -7.81 -32.67 25.10
CA GLY A 350 -8.31 -31.52 24.37
C GLY A 350 -7.33 -31.01 23.31
N ASP A 351 -7.75 -30.06 22.47
CA ASP A 351 -6.88 -29.18 21.68
C ASP A 351 -6.98 -27.75 22.21
N TYR A 352 -5.98 -26.92 21.94
CA TYR A 352 -5.97 -25.53 22.37
C TYR A 352 -4.92 -24.70 21.66
N LEU A 353 -5.11 -23.39 21.65
CA LEU A 353 -4.15 -22.47 21.04
C LEU A 353 -2.90 -22.37 21.92
N THR A 354 -1.80 -22.94 21.47
CA THR A 354 -0.50 -22.66 22.08
C THR A 354 -0.09 -21.20 21.86
N ASN A 355 0.80 -20.65 22.70
CA ASN A 355 1.28 -19.28 22.50
C ASN A 355 1.95 -19.05 21.12
N ASP A 356 2.58 -20.08 20.55
CA ASP A 356 3.17 -20.01 19.20
C ASP A 356 2.08 -19.96 18.11
N GLU A 357 1.03 -20.76 18.26
CA GLU A 357 -0.12 -20.76 17.34
C GLU A 357 -0.94 -19.49 17.44
N LEU A 358 -1.13 -18.96 18.66
CA LEU A 358 -1.76 -17.67 18.89
C LEU A 358 -0.98 -16.55 18.20
N ASN A 359 0.35 -16.48 18.40
CA ASN A 359 1.16 -15.47 17.72
C ASN A 359 1.09 -15.62 16.20
N TYR A 360 1.18 -16.85 15.70
CA TYR A 360 1.02 -17.12 14.27
C TYR A 360 -0.33 -16.64 13.75
N ALA A 361 -1.43 -16.93 14.46
CA ALA A 361 -2.77 -16.51 14.08
C ALA A 361 -2.89 -14.99 14.01
N LEU A 362 -2.40 -14.27 15.03
CA LEU A 362 -2.44 -12.81 15.07
C LEU A 362 -1.59 -12.17 13.96
N ASP A 363 -0.41 -12.71 13.69
CA ASP A 363 0.45 -12.27 12.57
C ASP A 363 -0.26 -12.47 11.22
N GLN A 364 -0.96 -13.60 11.03
CA GLN A 364 -1.72 -13.85 9.81
C GLN A 364 -2.93 -12.91 9.67
N ILE A 365 -3.66 -12.63 10.75
CA ILE A 365 -4.81 -11.69 10.74
C ILE A 365 -4.33 -10.30 10.33
N LYS A 366 -3.24 -9.81 10.93
CA LYS A 366 -2.66 -8.51 10.56
C LYS A 366 -2.17 -8.50 9.11
N ALA A 367 -1.53 -9.57 8.65
CA ALA A 367 -1.03 -9.66 7.28
C ALA A 367 -2.16 -9.77 6.23
N SER A 368 -3.29 -10.39 6.55
CA SER A 368 -4.43 -10.54 5.63
C SER A 368 -5.31 -9.31 5.56
N THR A 369 -5.49 -8.60 6.68
CA THR A 369 -6.43 -7.47 6.80
C THR A 369 -5.77 -6.10 6.77
N ASN A 370 -4.44 -6.04 6.96
CA ASN A 370 -3.70 -4.81 7.25
C ASN A 370 -4.16 -4.07 8.53
N VAL A 371 -4.94 -4.73 9.40
CA VAL A 371 -5.44 -4.16 10.65
C VAL A 371 -4.50 -4.49 11.80
N GLN A 372 -4.15 -3.45 12.58
CA GLN A 372 -3.53 -3.60 13.89
C GLN A 372 -4.63 -3.64 14.95
N LEU A 373 -4.73 -4.73 15.73
CA LEU A 373 -5.70 -4.79 16.83
C LEU A 373 -5.37 -3.73 17.89
N ASP A 374 -6.39 -3.03 18.36
CA ASP A 374 -6.25 -2.02 19.41
C ASP A 374 -6.19 -2.67 20.79
N ILE A 375 -7.01 -3.70 21.03
CA ILE A 375 -7.05 -4.45 22.27
C ILE A 375 -7.01 -5.94 21.96
N ILE A 376 -6.10 -6.67 22.64
CA ILE A 376 -6.17 -8.12 22.77
C ILE A 376 -6.55 -8.42 24.22
N GLY A 377 -7.74 -8.95 24.41
CA GLY A 377 -8.27 -9.35 25.70
C GLY A 377 -8.10 -10.85 25.94
N PHE A 378 -7.73 -11.21 27.16
CA PHE A 378 -7.69 -12.58 27.62
C PHE A 378 -8.62 -12.69 28.83
N ASP A 379 -9.86 -13.09 28.57
CA ASP A 379 -10.80 -13.49 29.61
C ASP A 379 -10.50 -14.95 30.00
N ALA A 380 -9.31 -15.12 30.58
CA ALA A 380 -8.68 -16.39 30.83
C ALA A 380 -7.61 -16.30 31.92
N CYS A 381 -7.43 -17.41 32.64
CA CYS A 381 -6.50 -17.51 33.76
C CYS A 381 -5.03 -17.32 33.32
N LEU A 382 -4.23 -16.63 34.15
CA LEU A 382 -2.75 -16.61 34.06
C LEU A 382 -2.16 -15.99 32.77
N MET A 383 -2.95 -15.27 31.98
CA MET A 383 -2.51 -14.74 30.68
C MET A 383 -1.72 -13.42 30.77
N GLN A 384 -1.77 -12.70 31.90
CA GLN A 384 -0.99 -11.47 32.12
C GLN A 384 0.47 -11.77 32.52
N CYS A 385 1.15 -12.50 31.65
CA CYS A 385 2.58 -12.79 31.78
C CYS A 385 3.38 -11.94 30.78
N ILE A 386 4.56 -11.45 31.18
CA ILE A 386 5.40 -10.62 30.29
C ILE A 386 5.83 -11.38 29.04
N GLU A 387 5.95 -12.71 29.14
CA GLU A 387 6.28 -13.60 28.05
C GLU A 387 5.15 -13.64 27.02
N VAL A 388 3.90 -13.85 27.44
CA VAL A 388 2.72 -13.82 26.55
C VAL A 388 2.61 -12.45 25.88
N ALA A 389 2.72 -11.36 26.67
CA ALA A 389 2.70 -10.01 26.14
C ALA A 389 3.85 -9.72 25.16
N HIS A 390 5.03 -10.31 25.38
CA HIS A 390 6.17 -10.19 24.46
C HIS A 390 5.93 -10.94 23.15
N TYR A 391 5.32 -12.12 23.20
CA TYR A 391 4.99 -12.89 21.99
C TYR A 391 4.06 -12.10 21.08
N ILE A 392 3.01 -11.48 21.64
CA ILE A 392 1.97 -10.81 20.84
C ILE A 392 2.17 -9.29 20.66
N ALA A 393 3.34 -8.76 21.04
CA ALA A 393 3.58 -7.31 21.14
C ALA A 393 3.41 -6.56 19.82
N ASP A 394 3.66 -7.23 18.68
CA ASP A 394 3.52 -6.63 17.34
C ASP A 394 2.07 -6.73 16.81
N SER A 395 1.20 -7.44 17.51
CA SER A 395 -0.17 -7.78 17.08
C SER A 395 -1.26 -6.95 17.76
N GLY A 396 -1.04 -6.44 18.98
CA GLY A 396 -2.01 -5.61 19.72
C GLY A 396 -1.37 -4.35 20.33
N ARG A 397 -2.12 -3.24 20.42
CA ARG A 397 -1.64 -2.02 21.09
C ARG A 397 -1.73 -2.12 22.62
N TYR A 398 -2.81 -2.71 23.12
CA TYR A 398 -3.04 -2.97 24.54
C TYR A 398 -3.39 -4.43 24.78
N VAL A 399 -2.93 -4.95 25.91
CA VAL A 399 -3.27 -6.30 26.39
C VAL A 399 -3.98 -6.17 27.73
N VAL A 400 -5.17 -6.79 27.83
CA VAL A 400 -5.93 -6.88 29.07
C VAL A 400 -6.05 -8.36 29.44
N ALA A 401 -5.55 -8.72 30.63
CA ALA A 401 -5.51 -10.09 31.12
C ALA A 401 -5.30 -10.12 32.64
N SER A 402 -5.51 -11.28 33.27
CA SER A 402 -5.20 -11.50 34.69
C SER A 402 -3.85 -12.21 34.91
N GLU A 403 -3.12 -11.79 35.96
CA GLU A 403 -1.89 -12.44 36.44
C GLU A 403 -2.20 -13.78 37.14
N GLU A 404 -3.45 -13.96 37.59
CA GLU A 404 -3.89 -15.08 38.43
C GLU A 404 -5.09 -15.80 37.79
N THR A 405 -5.67 -16.77 38.49
CA THR A 405 -6.94 -17.39 38.11
C THR A 405 -8.09 -16.37 38.08
N GLU A 406 -8.94 -16.50 37.06
CA GLU A 406 -10.19 -15.74 36.91
C GLU A 406 -11.36 -16.39 37.68
N PRO A 407 -12.38 -15.61 38.09
CA PRO A 407 -13.69 -16.11 38.49
C PRO A 407 -14.29 -16.98 37.40
N LEU A 408 -15.20 -17.89 37.79
CA LEU A 408 -15.92 -18.73 36.84
C LEU A 408 -16.72 -17.90 35.83
N ASP A 409 -17.28 -16.79 36.31
CA ASP A 409 -18.16 -15.88 35.57
C ASP A 409 -17.38 -14.92 34.63
N GLY A 410 -16.04 -15.00 34.55
CA GLY A 410 -15.25 -14.20 33.60
C GLY A 410 -15.31 -12.68 33.81
N TRP A 411 -15.27 -11.93 32.70
CA TRP A 411 -15.39 -10.47 32.66
C TRP A 411 -16.85 -10.03 32.65
N ALA A 412 -17.15 -8.89 33.29
CA ALA A 412 -18.49 -8.31 33.27
C ALA A 412 -18.78 -7.54 31.96
N TYR A 413 -19.23 -8.26 30.92
CA TYR A 413 -19.41 -7.69 29.57
C TYR A 413 -20.43 -6.56 29.55
N GLU A 414 -21.51 -6.69 30.32
CA GLU A 414 -22.57 -5.69 30.41
C GLU A 414 -22.08 -4.34 30.94
N ARG A 415 -21.00 -4.34 31.75
CA ARG A 415 -20.46 -3.10 32.34
C ARG A 415 -19.63 -2.30 31.35
N PHE A 416 -18.58 -2.90 30.80
CA PHE A 416 -17.67 -2.15 29.93
C PHE A 416 -18.34 -1.82 28.59
N LEU A 417 -19.24 -2.69 28.09
CA LEU A 417 -20.04 -2.38 26.90
C LEU A 417 -21.02 -1.24 27.17
N ALA A 418 -21.59 -1.11 28.37
CA ALA A 418 -22.43 0.04 28.71
C ALA A 418 -21.62 1.34 28.81
N GLU A 419 -20.36 1.28 29.24
CA GLU A 419 -19.46 2.44 29.18
C GLU A 419 -19.13 2.81 27.73
N LEU A 420 -18.86 1.83 26.87
CA LEU A 420 -18.65 2.04 25.44
C LEU A 420 -19.88 2.63 24.75
N ASP A 421 -21.09 2.14 25.04
CA ASP A 421 -22.35 2.72 24.53
C ASP A 421 -22.53 4.18 24.97
N ALA A 422 -22.12 4.52 26.20
CA ALA A 422 -22.16 5.88 26.69
C ALA A 422 -21.11 6.81 26.07
N GLN A 423 -19.97 6.27 25.63
CA GLN A 423 -18.86 7.01 25.00
C GLN A 423 -18.25 6.20 23.84
N PRO A 424 -18.91 6.16 22.67
CA PRO A 424 -18.48 5.25 21.61
C PRO A 424 -17.14 5.63 20.96
N ASP A 425 -16.72 6.88 21.09
CA ASP A 425 -15.45 7.39 20.58
C ASP A 425 -14.24 7.11 21.50
N MET A 426 -14.45 6.40 22.63
CA MET A 426 -13.42 5.99 23.59
C MET A 426 -12.16 5.51 22.90
N ASP A 427 -11.01 6.05 23.33
CA ASP A 427 -9.73 5.56 22.84
C ASP A 427 -9.44 4.14 23.37
N PRO A 428 -8.51 3.39 22.75
CA PRO A 428 -8.22 2.02 23.17
C PRO A 428 -7.76 1.86 24.63
N LEU A 429 -7.09 2.86 25.19
CA LEU A 429 -6.65 2.80 26.58
C LEU A 429 -7.83 3.00 27.52
N GLU A 430 -8.77 3.88 27.17
CA GLU A 430 -10.01 4.10 27.92
C GLU A 430 -10.88 2.83 27.94
N LEU A 431 -11.09 2.18 26.80
CA LEU A 431 -11.85 0.93 26.75
C LEU A 431 -11.13 -0.20 27.50
N ALA A 432 -9.81 -0.33 27.34
CA ALA A 432 -9.02 -1.31 28.10
C ALA A 432 -9.10 -1.07 29.61
N ALA A 433 -9.12 0.20 30.05
CA ALA A 433 -9.31 0.55 31.45
C ALA A 433 -10.74 0.24 31.93
N ALA A 434 -11.77 0.48 31.11
CA ALA A 434 -13.15 0.16 31.44
C ALA A 434 -13.37 -1.35 31.64
N ILE A 435 -12.73 -2.19 30.83
CA ILE A 435 -12.71 -3.65 31.02
C ILE A 435 -12.14 -4.00 32.41
N VAL A 436 -10.98 -3.43 32.74
CA VAL A 436 -10.32 -3.69 34.04
C VAL A 436 -11.14 -3.14 35.21
N ASP A 437 -11.71 -1.95 35.09
CA ASP A 437 -12.53 -1.34 36.14
C ASP A 437 -13.85 -2.09 36.34
N GLY A 438 -14.42 -2.66 35.28
CA GLY A 438 -15.62 -3.49 35.32
C GLY A 438 -15.45 -4.78 36.13
N TYR A 439 -14.22 -5.31 36.18
CA TYR A 439 -13.85 -6.50 36.94
C TYR A 439 -13.86 -6.32 38.47
N TYR A 440 -13.64 -5.09 38.97
CA TYR A 440 -13.62 -4.77 40.41
C TYR A 440 -14.97 -4.25 40.93
#